data_AF-A0A8C2QIG6-F1
#
_entry.id   AF-A0A8C2QIG6-F1
#
_cell.length_a   1.000
_cell.length_b   1.000
_cell.length_c   1.000
_cell.angle_alpha   90.00
_cell.angle_beta   90.00
_cell.angle_gamma   90.00
#
_symmetry.space_group_name_H-M   'P 1'
#
loop_
_entity.id
_entity.type
_entity.pdbx_description
1 polymer ?
#
loop_
_entity_poly.entity_id
_entity_poly.type
_entity_poly.pdbx_seq_one_letter_code
_entity_poly.pdbx_strand_id
1 'polypeptide(L)'
;MSSIKIECGLRENCRCGESPVREGASNSLLFVDIPAKKVCLWDSLSKRVQRVAVDAPVSSVALRQLGGYVATIGTKFCALNWENQSVSVLATVDKEKTNNRFNDGKVDPAGRYFAGTMAEETAPAVLEHHQGSLYSLLPDHSVKKYFDQVDVSNGQICMNIFIIFIIPLISFLYMEKDEQIPDGMCIDAEGKLWVACYNGGRVIRLDPETGKRLQTVKLPVDKTTSCCFGGKDYSEMYVTCARDGMDAERLLKQPDAGG
;
A
#
# COMPACT_ATOMS: atom_id res chain seq x y z
N MET A 1 18.59 -24.88 -2.56
CA MET A 1 18.28 -23.44 -2.56
C MET A 1 17.14 -23.25 -3.54
N SER A 2 15.96 -22.81 -3.11
CA SER A 2 14.95 -22.40 -4.09
C SER A 2 15.50 -21.17 -4.82
N SER A 3 15.52 -21.20 -6.15
CA SER A 3 15.88 -20.03 -6.95
C SER A 3 14.72 -19.03 -6.88
N ILE A 4 15.00 -17.79 -6.49
CA ILE A 4 14.01 -16.71 -6.55
C ILE A 4 13.63 -16.51 -8.03
N LYS A 5 12.33 -16.58 -8.32
CA LYS A 5 11.77 -16.27 -9.64
C LYS A 5 10.95 -14.99 -9.52
N ILE A 6 11.15 -14.08 -10.46
CA ILE A 6 10.41 -12.82 -10.56
C ILE A 6 9.72 -12.81 -11.92
N GLU A 7 8.42 -12.54 -11.93
CA GLU A 7 7.63 -12.43 -13.14
C GLU A 7 6.54 -11.36 -12.97
N CYS A 8 6.20 -10.68 -14.07
CA CYS A 8 5.04 -9.79 -14.11
C CYS A 8 3.77 -10.67 -14.16
N GLY A 9 3.00 -10.67 -13.07
CA GLY A 9 1.78 -11.47 -12.94
C GLY A 9 0.57 -10.87 -13.66
N LEU A 10 0.53 -9.54 -13.81
CA LEU A 10 -0.55 -8.79 -14.44
C LEU A 10 -0.02 -7.46 -15.00
N ARG A 11 -0.01 -7.31 -16.33
CA ARG A 11 0.35 -6.05 -17.02
C ARG A 11 -0.81 -5.04 -16.99
N GLU A 12 -1.11 -4.50 -15.81
CA GLU A 12 -2.24 -3.55 -15.63
C GLU A 12 -1.90 -2.12 -16.06
N ASN A 13 -0.61 -1.78 -16.13
CA ASN A 13 -0.13 -0.44 -16.46
C ASN A 13 -0.67 0.64 -15.50
N CYS A 14 -0.82 0.31 -14.23
CA CYS A 14 -1.23 1.23 -13.17
C CYS A 14 -0.39 2.50 -13.20
N ARG A 15 -1.05 3.63 -13.00
CA ARG A 15 -0.35 4.91 -12.81
C ARG A 15 0.43 4.87 -11.50
N CYS A 16 -0.23 4.48 -10.41
CA CYS A 16 0.40 4.16 -9.12
C CYS A 16 -0.35 2.99 -8.46
N GLY A 17 0.12 1.76 -8.72
CA GLY A 17 -0.45 0.56 -8.11
C GLY A 17 -0.06 0.49 -6.63
N GLU A 18 -1.00 0.21 -5.74
CA GLU A 18 -0.78 0.23 -4.29
C GLU A 18 -1.70 -0.73 -3.51
N SER A 19 -1.46 -0.85 -2.21
CA SER A 19 -2.27 -1.60 -1.24
C SER A 19 -2.60 -3.04 -1.68
N PRO A 20 -1.60 -3.87 -2.04
CA PRO A 20 -1.84 -5.27 -2.34
C PRO A 20 -2.35 -6.00 -1.09
N VAL A 21 -3.51 -6.65 -1.21
CA VAL A 21 -4.14 -7.43 -0.14
C VAL A 21 -4.66 -8.74 -0.71
N ARG A 22 -4.22 -9.86 -0.13
CA ARG A 22 -4.74 -11.18 -0.46
C ARG A 22 -6.16 -11.34 0.09
N GLU A 23 -7.07 -11.84 -0.73
CA GLU A 23 -8.44 -12.16 -0.31
C GLU A 23 -8.55 -13.60 0.20
N GLY A 24 -8.72 -13.79 1.52
CA GLY A 24 -9.19 -15.05 2.10
C GLY A 24 -8.47 -16.31 1.60
N ALA A 25 -9.21 -17.38 1.29
CA ALA A 25 -8.68 -18.60 0.67
C ALA A 25 -8.76 -18.58 -0.86
N SER A 26 -9.26 -17.48 -1.46
CA SER A 26 -9.31 -17.35 -2.92
C SER A 26 -7.90 -17.11 -3.47
N ASN A 27 -7.77 -17.24 -4.79
CA ASN A 27 -6.55 -16.86 -5.51
C ASN A 27 -6.61 -15.40 -5.95
N SER A 28 -7.38 -14.57 -5.23
CA SER A 28 -7.60 -13.18 -5.59
C SER A 28 -6.70 -12.24 -4.81
N LEU A 29 -6.24 -11.19 -5.49
CA LEU A 29 -5.48 -10.09 -4.94
C LEU A 29 -6.27 -8.79 -5.17
N LEU A 30 -6.56 -8.07 -4.10
CA LEU A 30 -7.00 -6.69 -4.17
C LEU A 30 -5.79 -5.77 -4.26
N PHE A 31 -5.95 -4.67 -4.99
CA PHE A 31 -5.03 -3.55 -5.00
C PHE A 31 -5.76 -2.30 -5.50
N VAL A 32 -5.12 -1.15 -5.46
CA VAL A 32 -5.66 0.10 -5.96
C VAL A 32 -4.76 0.69 -7.04
N ASP A 33 -5.31 1.53 -7.92
CA ASP A 33 -4.55 2.47 -8.72
C ASP A 33 -4.94 3.89 -8.28
N ILE A 34 -4.09 4.51 -7.47
CA ILE A 34 -4.42 5.70 -6.68
C ILE A 34 -4.95 6.85 -7.55
N PRO A 35 -4.16 7.39 -8.50
CA PRO A 35 -4.61 8.52 -9.32
C PRO A 35 -5.62 8.10 -10.38
N ALA A 36 -5.71 6.82 -10.74
CA ALA A 36 -6.75 6.32 -11.65
C ALA A 36 -8.09 6.09 -10.96
N LYS A 37 -8.16 6.22 -9.63
CA LYS A 37 -9.38 6.11 -8.82
C LYS A 37 -10.07 4.75 -8.96
N LYS A 38 -9.27 3.68 -8.92
CA LYS A 38 -9.74 2.30 -9.10
C LYS A 38 -9.38 1.42 -7.92
N VAL A 39 -10.35 0.63 -7.48
CA VAL A 39 -10.11 -0.59 -6.70
C VAL A 39 -10.16 -1.77 -7.66
N CYS A 40 -9.14 -2.62 -7.63
CA CYS A 40 -8.97 -3.75 -8.53
C CYS A 40 -9.03 -5.06 -7.75
N LEU A 41 -9.63 -6.09 -8.34
CA LEU A 41 -9.62 -7.46 -7.86
C LEU A 41 -9.11 -8.35 -8.99
N TRP A 42 -7.90 -8.88 -8.83
CA TRP A 42 -7.26 -9.76 -9.79
C TRP A 42 -7.30 -11.20 -9.32
N ASP A 43 -7.79 -12.10 -10.16
CA ASP A 43 -7.73 -13.54 -9.95
C ASP A 43 -6.44 -14.09 -10.57
N SER A 44 -5.54 -14.62 -9.75
CA SER A 44 -4.22 -15.05 -10.18
C SER A 44 -4.23 -16.34 -11.00
N LEU A 45 -5.32 -17.12 -11.00
CA LEU A 45 -5.46 -18.32 -11.83
C LEU A 45 -5.98 -17.97 -13.23
N SER A 46 -7.11 -17.28 -13.29
CA SER A 46 -7.75 -16.89 -14.55
C SER A 46 -7.08 -15.70 -15.25
N LYS A 47 -6.22 -14.99 -14.51
CA LYS A 47 -5.53 -13.75 -14.92
C LYS A 47 -6.49 -12.61 -15.25
N ARG A 48 -7.76 -12.71 -14.85
CA ARG A 48 -8.76 -11.66 -15.07
C ARG A 48 -8.72 -10.65 -13.93
N VAL A 49 -8.98 -9.41 -14.28
CA VAL A 49 -9.06 -8.30 -13.32
C VAL A 49 -10.39 -7.58 -13.46
N GLN A 50 -11.09 -7.46 -12.35
CA GLN A 50 -12.30 -6.65 -12.19
C GLN A 50 -11.92 -5.32 -11.53
N ARG A 51 -12.71 -4.28 -11.78
CA ARG A 51 -12.40 -2.92 -11.32
C ARG A 51 -13.68 -2.22 -10.89
N VAL A 52 -13.58 -1.45 -9.81
CA VAL A 52 -14.59 -0.48 -9.39
C VAL A 52 -13.96 0.91 -9.44
N ALA A 53 -14.59 1.82 -10.18
CA ALA A 53 -14.18 3.22 -10.21
C ALA A 53 -14.84 4.00 -9.07
N VAL A 54 -14.09 4.95 -8.49
CA VAL A 54 -14.58 5.83 -7.42
C VAL A 54 -14.35 7.31 -7.76
N ASP A 55 -14.90 8.21 -6.97
CA ASP A 55 -14.98 9.64 -7.30
C ASP A 55 -13.69 10.43 -6.99
N ALA A 56 -12.89 9.98 -6.01
CA ALA A 56 -11.61 10.57 -5.61
C ALA A 56 -10.45 9.55 -5.60
N PRO A 57 -9.17 9.97 -5.42
CA PRO A 57 -8.06 9.03 -5.27
C PRO A 57 -8.34 7.99 -4.19
N VAL A 58 -8.12 6.70 -4.51
CA VAL A 58 -8.31 5.58 -3.58
C VAL A 58 -6.97 4.97 -3.25
N SER A 59 -6.57 5.07 -1.99
CA SER A 59 -5.17 4.87 -1.61
C SER A 59 -4.91 3.53 -0.93
N SER A 60 -5.93 2.95 -0.29
CA SER A 60 -5.84 1.62 0.29
C SER A 60 -7.20 0.92 0.27
N VAL A 61 -7.14 -0.41 0.35
CA VAL A 61 -8.30 -1.30 0.43
C VAL A 61 -8.01 -2.44 1.41
N ALA A 62 -9.01 -2.85 2.18
CA ALA A 62 -8.91 -4.00 3.06
C ALA A 62 -10.22 -4.81 3.11
N LEU A 63 -10.12 -6.05 3.54
CA LEU A 63 -11.26 -6.95 3.70
C LEU A 63 -12.20 -6.45 4.80
N ARG A 64 -13.51 -6.60 4.60
CA ARG A 64 -14.52 -6.30 5.62
C ARG A 64 -15.17 -7.60 6.08
N GLN A 65 -15.08 -7.92 7.38
CA GLN A 65 -15.56 -9.21 7.92
C GLN A 65 -17.06 -9.46 7.68
N LEU A 66 -17.88 -8.41 7.69
CA LEU A 66 -19.32 -8.48 7.43
C LEU A 66 -19.67 -8.55 5.93
N GLY A 67 -18.68 -8.67 5.05
CA GLY A 67 -18.86 -8.73 3.59
C GLY A 67 -18.46 -7.43 2.87
N GLY A 68 -18.01 -7.59 1.63
CA GLY A 68 -17.43 -6.51 0.84
C GLY A 68 -16.06 -6.07 1.37
N TYR A 69 -15.74 -4.80 1.16
CA TYR A 69 -14.44 -4.22 1.49
C TYR A 69 -14.59 -2.89 2.23
N VAL A 70 -13.50 -2.43 2.82
CA VAL A 70 -13.31 -1.04 3.24
C VAL A 70 -12.18 -0.43 2.45
N ALA A 71 -12.26 0.85 2.15
CA ALA A 71 -11.26 1.57 1.38
C ALA A 71 -11.10 3.02 1.88
N THR A 72 -9.95 3.61 1.63
CA THR A 72 -9.69 5.03 1.87
C THR A 72 -9.80 5.81 0.56
N ILE A 73 -10.80 6.68 0.45
CA ILE A 73 -11.13 7.44 -0.77
C ILE A 73 -11.10 8.94 -0.44
N GLY A 74 -10.14 9.68 -1.00
CA GLY A 74 -9.82 11.04 -0.54
C GLY A 74 -9.46 11.02 0.95
N THR A 75 -10.14 11.80 1.79
CA THR A 75 -10.01 11.79 3.26
C THR A 75 -11.12 11.00 3.98
N LYS A 76 -11.77 10.07 3.27
CA LYS A 76 -12.90 9.29 3.79
C LYS A 76 -12.52 7.84 3.97
N PHE A 77 -12.87 7.28 5.12
CA PHE A 77 -13.02 5.83 5.26
C PHE A 77 -14.38 5.44 4.68
N CYS A 78 -14.39 4.47 3.78
CA CYS A 78 -15.59 4.04 3.09
C CYS A 78 -15.76 2.52 3.18
N ALA A 79 -17.00 2.04 3.22
CA ALA A 79 -17.33 0.65 2.90
C ALA A 79 -17.72 0.55 1.42
N LEU A 80 -17.20 -0.47 0.75
CA LEU A 80 -17.43 -0.79 -0.65
C LEU A 80 -18.19 -2.11 -0.76
N ASN A 81 -19.38 -2.07 -1.36
CA ASN A 81 -20.09 -3.27 -1.79
C ASN A 81 -19.65 -3.59 -3.23
N TRP A 82 -19.06 -4.77 -3.43
CA TRP A 82 -18.49 -5.16 -4.72
C TRP A 82 -19.56 -5.51 -5.77
N GLU A 83 -20.66 -6.13 -5.37
CA GLU A 83 -21.69 -6.65 -6.27
C GLU A 83 -22.44 -5.54 -6.99
N ASN A 84 -22.84 -4.50 -6.24
CA ASN A 84 -23.56 -3.36 -6.79
C ASN A 84 -22.69 -2.10 -6.96
N GLN A 85 -21.39 -2.21 -6.65
CA GLN A 85 -20.39 -1.15 -6.74
C GLN A 85 -20.71 0.12 -5.93
N SER A 86 -21.56 0.00 -4.91
CA SER A 86 -21.92 1.14 -4.05
C SER A 86 -20.84 1.42 -3.01
N VAL A 87 -20.61 2.71 -2.76
CA VAL A 87 -19.67 3.22 -1.77
C VAL A 87 -20.45 3.99 -0.71
N SER A 88 -20.20 3.68 0.56
CA SER A 88 -20.79 4.37 1.71
C SER A 88 -19.71 4.93 2.61
N VAL A 89 -19.85 6.20 3.01
CA VAL A 89 -18.88 6.86 3.91
C VAL A 89 -19.11 6.38 5.34
N LEU A 90 -18.05 5.87 5.97
CA LEU A 90 -18.05 5.48 7.38
C LEU A 90 -17.58 6.62 8.27
N ALA A 91 -16.51 7.31 7.86
CA ALA A 91 -15.98 8.48 8.56
C ALA A 91 -15.18 9.38 7.62
N THR A 92 -14.92 10.62 8.04
CA THR A 92 -14.10 11.59 7.29
C THR A 92 -13.15 12.30 8.25
N VAL A 93 -11.87 12.40 7.87
CA VAL A 93 -10.80 13.07 8.63
C VAL A 93 -10.33 14.34 7.90
N ASP A 94 -9.45 15.11 8.52
CA ASP A 94 -8.80 16.29 7.93
C ASP A 94 -9.78 17.25 7.22
N LYS A 95 -10.98 17.46 7.80
CA LYS A 95 -12.06 18.26 7.18
C LYS A 95 -11.65 19.72 6.97
N GLU A 96 -10.70 20.19 7.77
CA GLU A 96 -10.10 21.51 7.72
C GLU A 96 -8.99 21.65 6.67
N LYS A 97 -8.50 20.54 6.09
CA LYS A 97 -7.41 20.55 5.10
C LYS A 97 -7.96 20.34 3.71
N THR A 98 -7.81 21.37 2.86
CA THR A 98 -8.42 21.40 1.53
C THR A 98 -7.71 20.54 0.49
N ASN A 99 -6.48 20.11 0.76
CA ASN A 99 -5.63 19.40 -0.19
C ASN A 99 -4.99 18.14 0.41
N ASN A 100 -5.68 17.47 1.35
CA ASN A 100 -5.22 16.21 1.91
C ASN A 100 -5.91 15.01 1.26
N ARG A 101 -5.23 13.87 1.29
CA ARG A 101 -5.79 12.55 1.01
C ARG A 101 -5.21 11.51 1.97
N PHE A 102 -5.88 10.38 2.11
CA PHE A 102 -5.26 9.18 2.64
C PHE A 102 -4.15 8.67 1.71
N ASN A 103 -3.23 7.90 2.29
CA ASN A 103 -2.20 7.17 1.57
C ASN A 103 -2.23 5.68 1.95
N ASP A 104 -1.18 5.09 2.54
CA ASP A 104 -1.24 3.68 2.93
C ASP A 104 -2.20 3.44 4.11
N GLY A 105 -2.76 2.24 4.18
CA GLY A 105 -3.68 1.82 5.23
C GLY A 105 -3.76 0.30 5.36
N LYS A 106 -3.93 -0.18 6.59
CA LYS A 106 -4.02 -1.62 6.90
C LYS A 106 -4.90 -1.89 8.12
N VAL A 107 -5.59 -3.03 8.10
CA VAL A 107 -6.37 -3.51 9.24
C VAL A 107 -5.44 -4.23 10.21
N ASP A 108 -5.54 -3.88 11.49
CA ASP A 108 -4.77 -4.53 12.55
C ASP A 108 -5.39 -5.87 13.01
N PRO A 109 -4.68 -6.66 13.85
CA PRO A 109 -5.21 -7.93 14.36
C PRO A 109 -6.51 -7.80 15.18
N ALA A 110 -6.85 -6.61 15.67
CA ALA A 110 -8.07 -6.32 16.42
C ALA A 110 -9.22 -5.83 15.51
N GLY A 111 -9.02 -5.78 14.19
CA GLY A 111 -10.05 -5.35 13.22
C GLY A 111 -10.20 -3.84 13.09
N ARG A 112 -9.25 -3.04 13.58
CA ARG A 112 -9.22 -1.57 13.40
C ARG A 112 -8.52 -1.23 12.10
N TYR A 113 -9.11 -0.37 11.29
CA TYR A 113 -8.52 0.03 10.02
C TYR A 113 -7.65 1.28 10.21
N PHE A 114 -6.34 1.09 10.28
CA PHE A 114 -5.39 2.20 10.34
C PHE A 114 -5.13 2.75 8.94
N ALA A 115 -5.09 4.07 8.82
CA ALA A 115 -4.71 4.77 7.61
C ALA A 115 -4.21 6.17 7.96
N GLY A 116 -3.18 6.64 7.28
CA GLY A 116 -2.67 7.99 7.49
C GLY A 116 -2.82 8.86 6.25
N THR A 117 -2.89 10.15 6.49
CA THR A 117 -3.05 11.17 5.47
C THR A 117 -1.73 11.80 5.07
N MET A 118 -1.75 12.53 3.96
CA MET A 118 -0.69 13.37 3.45
C MET A 118 -1.30 14.53 2.65
N ALA A 119 -0.55 15.59 2.41
CA ALA A 119 -0.92 16.55 1.38
C ALA A 119 -0.86 15.88 0.00
N GLU A 120 -1.77 16.25 -0.90
CA GLU A 120 -1.68 15.85 -2.30
C GLU A 120 -0.44 16.46 -2.94
N GLU A 121 0.23 15.61 -3.72
CA GLU A 121 1.48 15.93 -4.39
C GLU A 121 1.23 16.77 -5.64
N THR A 122 2.11 17.74 -5.89
CA THR A 122 2.16 18.49 -7.17
C THR A 122 3.05 17.80 -8.21
N ALA A 123 3.98 16.97 -7.75
CA ALA A 123 4.80 16.03 -8.50
C ALA A 123 5.25 14.91 -7.54
N PRO A 124 5.74 13.75 -8.02
CA PRO A 124 6.17 12.66 -7.15
C PRO A 124 7.14 13.12 -6.04
N ALA A 125 6.78 12.88 -4.78
CA ALA A 125 7.48 13.31 -3.56
C ALA A 125 7.60 14.84 -3.36
N VAL A 126 6.78 15.65 -4.05
CA VAL A 126 6.72 17.11 -3.89
C VAL A 126 5.34 17.51 -3.34
N LEU A 127 5.28 17.78 -2.05
CA LEU A 127 4.05 18.10 -1.31
C LEU A 127 4.31 19.16 -0.23
N GLU A 128 3.23 19.70 0.34
CA GLU A 128 3.31 20.52 1.54
C GLU A 128 3.64 19.63 2.75
N HIS A 129 4.71 19.98 3.47
CA HIS A 129 5.21 19.19 4.59
C HIS A 129 4.30 19.25 5.82
N HIS A 130 4.35 18.19 6.63
CA HIS A 130 3.72 18.03 7.93
C HIS A 130 2.19 18.14 7.92
N GLN A 131 1.57 17.91 6.75
CA GLN A 131 0.12 18.00 6.59
C GLN A 131 -0.62 16.71 6.95
N GLY A 132 0.05 15.59 7.01
CA GLY A 132 -0.53 14.29 7.33
C GLY A 132 -0.77 14.07 8.81
N SER A 133 -1.58 13.05 9.10
CA SER A 133 -1.85 12.52 10.43
C SER A 133 -2.16 11.04 10.34
N LEU A 134 -1.95 10.30 11.43
CA LEU A 134 -2.34 8.90 11.50
C LEU A 134 -3.68 8.74 12.21
N TYR A 135 -4.54 7.92 11.60
CA TYR A 135 -5.85 7.57 12.12
C TYR A 135 -6.06 6.06 12.23
N SER A 136 -7.01 5.64 13.07
CA SER A 136 -7.67 4.35 12.92
C SER A 136 -9.19 4.52 12.97
N LEU A 137 -9.87 3.79 12.11
CA LEU A 137 -11.31 3.55 12.19
C LEU A 137 -11.56 2.32 13.08
N LEU A 138 -12.32 2.53 14.15
CA LEU A 138 -12.71 1.47 15.08
C LEU A 138 -13.94 0.72 14.55
N PRO A 139 -14.24 -0.49 15.08
CA PRO A 139 -15.42 -1.27 14.66
C PRO A 139 -16.77 -0.56 14.86
N ASP A 140 -16.84 0.40 15.78
CA ASP A 140 -18.03 1.25 16.02
C ASP A 140 -18.10 2.48 15.09
N HIS A 141 -17.22 2.54 14.09
CA HIS A 141 -17.00 3.64 13.15
C HIS A 141 -16.50 4.96 13.77
N SER A 142 -16.13 4.97 15.05
CA SER A 142 -15.40 6.09 15.62
C SER A 142 -13.98 6.15 15.04
N VAL A 143 -13.43 7.36 14.94
CA VAL A 143 -12.06 7.56 14.45
C VAL A 143 -11.17 8.06 15.57
N LYS A 144 -10.03 7.39 15.77
CA LYS A 144 -8.98 7.84 16.66
C LYS A 144 -7.83 8.44 15.87
N LYS A 145 -7.47 9.69 16.19
CA LYS A 145 -6.20 10.31 15.76
C LYS A 145 -5.09 9.91 16.73
N TYR A 146 -3.94 9.50 16.22
CA TYR A 146 -2.79 9.10 17.04
C TYR A 146 -1.76 10.22 17.17
N PHE A 147 -1.37 10.82 16.04
CA PHE A 147 -0.43 11.94 15.96
C PHE A 147 -0.59 12.64 14.61
N ASP A 148 0.01 13.83 14.49
CA ASP A 148 0.07 14.66 13.29
C ASP A 148 1.52 14.95 12.88
N GLN A 149 1.71 15.98 12.05
CA GLN A 149 3.02 16.37 11.50
C GLN A 149 3.68 15.25 10.67
N VAL A 150 2.89 14.50 9.92
CA VAL A 150 3.38 13.46 8.99
C VAL A 150 3.54 14.09 7.60
N ASP A 151 4.64 13.83 6.90
CA ASP A 151 4.77 14.21 5.49
C ASP A 151 3.98 13.25 4.60
N VAL A 152 4.45 12.01 4.51
CA VAL A 152 3.84 10.93 3.73
C VAL A 152 3.61 9.75 4.66
N SER A 153 2.35 9.40 4.92
CA SER A 153 2.05 8.20 5.70
C SER A 153 2.18 6.96 4.84
N ASN A 154 3.29 6.23 5.00
CA ASN A 154 3.60 5.02 4.25
C ASN A 154 3.81 3.81 5.16
N GLY A 155 3.73 2.63 4.55
CA GLY A 155 4.08 1.33 5.10
C GLY A 155 3.56 1.10 6.52
N GLN A 156 2.40 0.48 6.63
CA GLN A 156 1.83 0.12 7.93
C GLN A 156 1.93 -1.38 8.21
N ILE A 157 2.52 -1.74 9.36
CA ILE A 157 2.44 -3.07 9.97
C ILE A 157 1.95 -2.91 11.40
N CYS A 158 0.91 -3.65 11.77
CA CYS A 158 0.49 -3.78 13.17
C CYS A 158 0.82 -5.18 13.68
N MET A 159 1.81 -5.25 14.56
CA MET A 159 2.06 -6.39 15.45
C MET A 159 1.34 -6.15 16.77
N ASN A 160 0.98 -7.21 17.50
CA ASN A 160 0.27 -7.19 18.79
C ASN A 160 0.84 -6.24 19.88
N ILE A 161 2.03 -5.64 19.69
CA ILE A 161 2.67 -4.71 20.64
C ILE A 161 3.24 -3.44 19.96
N PHE A 162 3.38 -3.37 18.62
CA PHE A 162 3.95 -2.19 17.93
C PHE A 162 3.28 -1.95 16.58
N ILE A 163 2.98 -0.68 16.29
CA ILE A 163 2.68 -0.24 14.93
C ILE A 163 3.93 0.45 14.40
N ILE A 164 4.58 -0.17 13.41
CA ILE A 164 5.73 0.43 12.75
C ILE A 164 5.19 1.22 11.57
N PHE A 165 5.46 2.52 11.59
CA PHE A 165 5.22 3.42 10.49
C PHE A 165 6.57 3.82 9.90
N ILE A 166 6.63 3.99 8.59
CA ILE A 166 7.67 4.81 7.99
C ILE A 166 7.26 6.25 8.25
N ILE A 167 7.69 6.77 9.39
CA ILE A 167 7.71 8.19 9.69
C ILE A 167 9.17 8.49 9.99
N PRO A 168 9.73 9.63 9.51
CA PRO A 168 11.10 10.02 9.83
C PRO A 168 11.43 10.13 11.34
N LEU A 169 10.45 9.88 12.23
CA LEU A 169 10.55 10.00 13.67
C LEU A 169 10.84 8.69 14.43
N ILE A 170 10.76 7.51 13.79
CA ILE A 170 11.02 6.22 14.47
C ILE A 170 12.35 5.62 13.99
N SER A 171 13.36 5.71 14.85
CA SER A 171 14.80 5.49 14.61
C SER A 171 15.27 4.06 14.31
N PHE A 172 14.38 3.12 13.95
CA PHE A 172 14.75 1.70 13.83
C PHE A 172 15.15 1.27 12.41
N LEU A 173 14.88 2.08 11.38
CA LEU A 173 15.24 1.75 10.01
C LEU A 173 15.96 2.92 9.32
N TYR A 174 17.25 2.76 9.08
CA TYR A 174 18.02 3.65 8.21
C TYR A 174 18.07 3.04 6.82
N MET A 175 17.45 3.73 5.85
CA MET A 175 17.56 3.36 4.44
C MET A 175 18.93 3.78 3.92
N GLU A 176 19.61 2.87 3.23
CA GLU A 176 20.81 3.21 2.48
C GLU A 176 20.44 4.07 1.26
N LYS A 177 21.37 4.92 0.83
CA LYS A 177 21.12 5.89 -0.24
C LYS A 177 20.65 5.24 -1.54
N ASP A 178 21.08 4.01 -1.84
CA ASP A 178 20.68 3.29 -3.05
C ASP A 178 19.32 2.57 -2.92
N GLU A 179 18.79 2.43 -1.70
CA GLU A 179 17.45 1.89 -1.44
C GLU A 179 16.34 2.93 -1.66
N GLN A 180 16.70 4.22 -1.79
CA GLN A 180 15.77 5.31 -2.09
C GLN A 180 14.69 5.46 -1.00
N ILE A 181 13.42 5.57 -1.40
CA ILE A 181 12.31 5.96 -0.51
C ILE A 181 11.61 4.68 -0.03
N PRO A 182 11.53 4.43 1.28
CA PRO A 182 10.76 3.32 1.80
C PRO A 182 9.27 3.62 1.63
N ASP A 183 8.52 2.63 1.12
CA ASP A 183 7.12 2.79 0.73
C ASP A 183 6.24 1.78 1.50
N GLY A 184 5.37 1.00 0.85
CA GLY A 184 4.59 -0.04 1.49
C GLY A 184 5.42 -1.18 2.09
N MET A 185 4.90 -1.80 3.17
CA MET A 185 5.58 -2.90 3.87
C MET A 185 4.63 -4.03 4.31
N CYS A 186 5.16 -5.23 4.48
CA CYS A 186 4.48 -6.35 5.14
C CYS A 186 5.43 -7.15 6.04
N ILE A 187 4.90 -8.07 6.84
CA ILE A 187 5.69 -8.94 7.73
C ILE A 187 5.58 -10.39 7.25
N ASP A 188 6.66 -11.14 7.34
CA ASP A 188 6.63 -12.58 7.12
C ASP A 188 6.35 -13.38 8.40
N ALA A 189 6.17 -14.70 8.25
CA ALA A 189 5.86 -15.60 9.35
C ALA A 189 7.01 -15.73 10.39
N GLU A 190 8.21 -15.26 10.07
CA GLU A 190 9.37 -15.23 10.98
C GLU A 190 9.49 -13.88 11.70
N GLY A 191 8.51 -12.98 11.53
CA GLY A 191 8.50 -11.66 12.13
C GLY A 191 9.46 -10.67 11.47
N LYS A 192 9.94 -10.94 10.25
CA LYS A 192 10.84 -10.03 9.52
C LYS A 192 10.04 -9.12 8.60
N LEU A 193 10.48 -7.88 8.47
CA LEU A 193 9.80 -6.88 7.65
C LEU A 193 10.26 -7.00 6.21
N TRP A 194 9.32 -6.85 5.28
CA TRP A 194 9.57 -6.66 3.86
C TRP A 194 9.11 -5.28 3.45
N VAL A 195 9.99 -4.49 2.87
CA VAL A 195 9.76 -3.07 2.54
C VAL A 195 9.98 -2.86 1.04
N ALA A 196 8.99 -2.30 0.36
CA ALA A 196 9.12 -1.80 -1.00
C ALA A 196 9.92 -0.50 -1.02
N CYS A 197 10.77 -0.35 -2.03
CA CYS A 197 11.74 0.73 -2.14
C CYS A 197 11.45 1.56 -3.38
N TYR A 198 10.63 2.60 -3.25
CA TYR A 198 10.22 3.46 -4.35
C TYR A 198 11.42 4.18 -4.97
N ASN A 199 11.55 4.08 -6.29
CA ASN A 199 12.72 4.42 -7.13
C ASN A 199 13.96 3.53 -6.92
N GLY A 200 13.95 2.59 -5.97
CA GLY A 200 15.07 1.69 -5.67
C GLY A 200 15.01 0.34 -6.40
N GLY A 201 13.88 0.05 -7.06
CA GLY A 201 13.63 -1.14 -7.87
C GLY A 201 13.86 -2.45 -7.14
N ARG A 202 13.41 -2.52 -5.89
CA ARG A 202 13.65 -3.66 -5.00
C ARG A 202 12.59 -3.77 -3.91
N VAL A 203 12.59 -4.94 -3.28
CA VAL A 203 12.09 -5.13 -1.92
C VAL A 203 13.25 -5.60 -1.04
N ILE A 204 13.27 -5.14 0.22
CA ILE A 204 14.30 -5.52 1.19
C ILE A 204 13.67 -6.24 2.38
N ARG A 205 14.35 -7.26 2.88
CA ARG A 205 13.99 -7.99 4.10
C ARG A 205 14.84 -7.49 5.25
N LEU A 206 14.20 -7.14 6.35
CA LEU A 206 14.82 -6.48 7.50
C LEU A 206 14.47 -7.24 8.78
N ASP A 207 15.43 -7.32 9.68
CA ASP A 207 15.22 -7.81 11.03
C ASP A 207 14.88 -6.63 11.96
N PRO A 208 13.63 -6.49 12.43
CA PRO A 208 13.24 -5.37 13.27
C PRO A 208 13.89 -5.41 14.66
N GLU A 209 14.39 -6.57 15.11
CA GLU A 209 15.05 -6.69 16.41
C GLU A 209 16.47 -6.13 16.39
N THR A 210 17.18 -6.31 15.26
CA THR A 210 18.58 -5.91 15.12
C THR A 210 18.79 -4.70 14.22
N GLY A 211 17.76 -4.27 13.49
CA GLY A 211 17.83 -3.21 12.48
C GLY A 211 18.63 -3.61 11.23
N LYS A 212 19.01 -4.89 11.08
CA LYS A 212 19.87 -5.35 9.98
C LYS A 212 19.06 -5.76 8.76
N ARG A 213 19.60 -5.45 7.59
CA ARG A 213 19.14 -5.98 6.31
C ARG A 213 19.58 -7.43 6.15
N LEU A 214 18.60 -8.30 5.96
CA LEU A 214 18.78 -9.74 5.79
C LEU A 214 18.87 -10.13 4.31
N GLN A 215 18.12 -9.43 3.45
CA GLN A 215 18.02 -9.79 2.04
C GLN A 215 17.59 -8.60 1.17
N THR A 216 17.99 -8.62 -0.10
CA THR A 216 17.47 -7.72 -1.14
C THR A 216 17.04 -8.55 -2.34
N VAL A 217 15.86 -8.25 -2.87
CA VAL A 217 15.36 -8.82 -4.12
C VAL A 217 15.13 -7.65 -5.09
N LYS A 218 15.88 -7.62 -6.19
CA LYS A 218 15.75 -6.57 -7.23
C LYS A 218 14.62 -6.93 -8.19
N LEU A 219 13.82 -5.94 -8.57
CA LEU A 219 12.74 -6.06 -9.54
C LEU A 219 13.10 -5.31 -10.83
N PRO A 220 12.53 -5.68 -11.99
CA PRO A 220 12.82 -5.03 -13.27
C PRO A 220 12.08 -3.68 -13.46
N VAL A 221 11.68 -3.04 -12.36
CA VAL A 221 10.93 -1.78 -12.31
C VAL A 221 11.43 -0.95 -11.15
N ASP A 222 11.68 0.35 -11.34
CA ASP A 222 12.30 1.21 -10.31
C ASP A 222 11.32 1.61 -9.21
N LYS A 223 10.07 1.91 -9.59
CA LYS A 223 9.06 2.50 -8.70
C LYS A 223 8.24 1.42 -7.99
N THR A 224 8.89 0.53 -7.24
CA THR A 224 8.19 -0.46 -6.39
C THR A 224 7.51 0.25 -5.23
N THR A 225 6.21 0.04 -5.06
CA THR A 225 5.36 0.83 -4.17
C THR A 225 4.97 0.07 -2.93
N SER A 226 4.47 -1.17 -3.05
CA SER A 226 4.08 -1.96 -1.87
C SER A 226 4.16 -3.46 -2.12
N CYS A 227 4.09 -4.26 -1.04
CA CYS A 227 4.17 -5.72 -1.13
C CYS A 227 3.29 -6.43 -0.09
N CYS A 228 2.77 -7.61 -0.46
CA CYS A 228 2.10 -8.52 0.46
C CYS A 228 2.41 -9.98 0.13
N PHE A 229 2.26 -10.86 1.12
CA PHE A 229 2.29 -12.30 0.87
C PHE A 229 0.93 -12.81 0.38
N GLY A 230 0.94 -13.81 -0.48
CA GLY A 230 -0.22 -14.51 -0.97
C GLY A 230 0.11 -15.85 -1.60
N GLY A 231 -0.71 -16.29 -2.56
CA GLY A 231 -0.61 -17.63 -3.13
C GLY A 231 -0.99 -18.70 -2.11
N LYS A 232 -0.63 -19.95 -2.42
CA LYS A 232 -0.87 -21.08 -1.52
C LYS A 232 0.02 -20.92 -0.27
N ASP A 233 -0.58 -21.05 0.91
CA ASP A 233 0.10 -21.00 2.21
C ASP A 233 0.92 -19.71 2.45
N TYR A 234 0.55 -18.59 1.80
CA TYR A 234 1.29 -17.31 1.85
C TYR A 234 2.76 -17.42 1.38
N SER A 235 3.06 -18.37 0.49
CA SER A 235 4.42 -18.66 0.02
C SER A 235 4.90 -17.80 -1.16
N GLU A 236 4.00 -17.00 -1.75
CA GLU A 236 4.31 -16.07 -2.85
C GLU A 236 4.28 -14.63 -2.34
N MET A 237 5.13 -13.76 -2.89
CA MET A 237 5.05 -12.32 -2.64
C MET A 237 4.53 -11.61 -3.89
N TYR A 238 3.51 -10.79 -3.70
CA TYR A 238 3.01 -9.86 -4.71
C TYR A 238 3.59 -8.47 -4.41
N VAL A 239 4.10 -7.82 -5.45
CA VAL A 239 4.69 -6.48 -5.38
C VAL A 239 3.97 -5.58 -6.38
N THR A 240 3.58 -4.40 -5.94
CA THR A 240 2.98 -3.35 -6.77
C THR A 240 4.05 -2.34 -7.18
N CYS A 241 3.78 -1.60 -8.26
CA CYS A 241 4.66 -0.54 -8.73
C CYS A 241 3.90 0.56 -9.48
N ALA A 242 4.60 1.64 -9.81
CA ALA A 242 4.05 2.83 -10.48
C ALA A 242 4.70 3.15 -11.82
N ARG A 243 3.96 3.85 -12.69
CA ARG A 243 4.44 4.43 -13.95
C ARG A 243 4.52 5.96 -13.93
N ASP A 244 3.73 6.60 -13.07
CA ASP A 244 3.67 8.05 -13.02
C ASP A 244 5.06 8.67 -12.78
N GLY A 245 5.36 9.73 -13.52
CA GLY A 245 6.66 10.41 -13.49
C GLY A 245 7.78 9.69 -14.26
N MET A 246 7.50 8.61 -14.99
CA MET A 246 8.45 8.02 -15.94
C MET A 246 8.29 8.65 -17.33
N ASP A 247 9.42 8.96 -17.97
CA ASP A 247 9.46 9.36 -19.38
C ASP A 247 9.35 8.14 -20.32
N ALA A 248 9.26 8.42 -21.63
CA ALA A 248 9.13 7.38 -22.65
C ALA A 248 10.35 6.43 -22.69
N GLU A 249 11.56 6.93 -22.41
CA GLU A 249 12.77 6.11 -22.44
C GLU A 249 12.79 5.10 -21.28
N ARG A 250 12.42 5.55 -20.08
CA ARG A 250 12.32 4.69 -18.89
C ARG A 250 11.22 3.65 -19.05
N LEU A 251 10.06 4.03 -19.60
CA LEU A 251 8.96 3.10 -19.87
C LEU A 251 9.33 2.04 -20.91
N LEU A 252 10.14 2.38 -21.92
CA LEU A 252 10.67 1.41 -22.88
C LEU A 252 11.66 0.43 -22.24
N LYS A 253 12.48 0.89 -21.28
CA LYS A 253 13.43 0.04 -20.54
C LYS A 253 12.77 -0.82 -19.45
N GLN A 254 11.61 -0.41 -18.97
CA GLN A 254 10.87 -1.06 -17.87
C GLN A 254 9.44 -1.37 -18.33
N PRO A 255 9.26 -2.34 -19.25
CA PRO A 255 7.95 -2.63 -19.85
C PRO A 255 6.91 -3.18 -18.86
N ASP A 256 7.33 -3.53 -17.64
CA ASP A 256 6.49 -4.07 -16.57
C ASP A 256 6.15 -3.00 -15.50
N ALA A 257 6.53 -1.74 -15.71
CA ALA A 257 6.17 -0.67 -14.78
C ALA A 257 4.63 -0.51 -14.72
N GLY A 258 4.07 -0.38 -13.52
CA GLY A 258 2.63 -0.32 -13.27
C GLY A 258 1.92 -1.67 -13.09
N GLY A 259 2.66 -2.76 -12.86
CA GLY A 259 2.12 -4.10 -12.65
C GLY A 259 2.79 -5.12 -13.55
#